data_AF-F4RRL5-F1
#
_entry.id   AF-F4RRL5-F1
#
_cell.length_a   1.000
_cell.length_b   1.000
_cell.length_c   1.000
_cell.angle_alpha   90.00
_cell.angle_beta   90.00
_cell.angle_gamma   90.00
#
_symmetry.space_group_name_H-M   'P 1'
#
loop_
_entity.id
_entity.type
_entity.pdbx_description
1 polymer ?
#
loop_
_entity_poly.entity_id
_entity_poly.type
_entity_poly.pdbx_seq_one_letter_code
_entity_poly.pdbx_strand_id
1 'polypeptide(L)'
;MSPISKFLMINLTIFFAFLTSLGSADRCEVCMYDGTIYRDYHGAIAAPKFCRERAYIMTKMNEQTEPRGALCTYLNWNTQVKDKYGQKTFCRIQCERSTDCIPASRQIPDKDGQEIEHPAFLGRRDMACNEWPAN
;
A
#
# COMPACT_ATOMS: atom_id res chain seq x y z
N MET A 1 32.32 38.10 -12.84
CA MET A 1 31.02 37.98 -12.15
C MET A 1 31.02 38.83 -10.89
N SER A 2 30.03 39.70 -10.72
CA SER A 2 29.83 40.48 -9.49
C SER A 2 29.56 39.53 -8.29
N PRO A 3 30.08 39.83 -7.09
CA PRO A 3 29.84 39.03 -5.89
C PRO A 3 28.35 38.82 -5.58
N ILE A 4 27.49 39.78 -5.94
CA ILE A 4 26.02 39.69 -5.80
C ILE A 4 25.46 38.56 -6.66
N SER A 5 25.94 38.44 -7.91
CA SER A 5 25.51 37.38 -8.84
C SER A 5 25.93 35.99 -8.37
N LYS A 6 27.09 35.86 -7.72
CA LYS A 6 27.53 34.60 -7.11
C LYS A 6 26.66 34.19 -5.92
N PHE A 7 26.33 35.13 -5.04
CA PHE A 7 25.43 34.87 -3.92
C PHE A 7 24.02 34.46 -4.37
N LEU A 8 23.49 35.10 -5.43
CA LEU A 8 22.18 34.76 -5.96
C LEU A 8 22.15 33.33 -6.54
N MET A 9 23.17 32.99 -7.34
CA MET A 9 23.33 31.64 -7.91
C MET A 9 23.37 30.57 -6.82
N ILE A 10 24.18 30.76 -5.77
CA ILE A 10 24.30 29.78 -4.68
C ILE A 10 22.95 29.54 -3.99
N ASN A 11 22.22 30.61 -3.66
CA ASN A 11 20.91 30.48 -3.01
C ASN A 11 19.88 29.80 -3.92
N LEU A 12 19.88 30.11 -5.21
CA LEU A 12 19.05 29.44 -6.20
C LEU A 12 19.39 27.95 -6.33
N THR A 13 20.67 27.57 -6.33
CA THR A 13 21.08 26.17 -6.39
C THR A 13 20.65 25.40 -5.14
N ILE A 14 20.78 25.99 -3.95
CA ILE A 14 20.31 25.39 -2.69
C ILE A 14 18.79 25.21 -2.71
N PHE A 15 18.05 26.22 -3.18
CA PHE A 15 16.60 26.17 -3.30
C PHE A 15 16.14 25.08 -4.29
N PHE A 16 16.79 24.98 -5.46
CA PHE A 16 16.49 23.90 -6.42
C PHE A 16 16.87 22.52 -5.89
N ALA A 17 18.00 22.39 -5.18
CA ALA A 17 18.38 21.13 -4.53
C ALA A 17 17.33 20.69 -3.49
N PHE A 18 16.83 21.64 -2.70
CA PHE A 18 15.76 21.39 -1.72
C PHE A 18 14.42 21.03 -2.40
N LEU A 19 14.07 21.67 -3.52
CA LEU A 19 12.88 21.30 -4.30
C LEU A 19 13.00 19.91 -4.92
N THR A 20 14.19 19.53 -5.41
CA THR A 20 14.40 18.19 -5.96
C THR A 20 14.33 17.07 -4.92
N SER A 21 14.75 17.34 -3.67
CA SER A 21 14.60 16.36 -2.58
C SER A 21 13.15 16.20 -2.10
N LEU A 22 12.30 17.20 -2.31
CA LEU A 22 10.86 17.12 -2.02
C LEU A 22 10.06 16.33 -3.07
N GLY A 23 10.58 16.18 -4.30
CA GLY A 23 9.85 15.61 -5.44
C GLY A 23 9.93 14.09 -5.61
N SER A 24 10.79 13.41 -4.83
CA SER A 24 10.95 11.95 -4.89
C SER A 24 10.14 11.27 -3.78
N ALA A 25 8.83 11.45 -3.77
CA ALA A 25 7.98 10.62 -2.92
C ALA A 25 7.94 9.21 -3.53
N ASP A 26 8.57 8.26 -2.85
CA ASP A 26 8.43 6.84 -3.18
C ASP A 26 6.94 6.51 -3.33
N ARG A 27 6.60 5.82 -4.42
CA ARG A 27 5.23 5.38 -4.66
C ARG A 27 5.00 4.03 -4.02
N CYS A 28 3.86 3.90 -3.38
CA CYS A 28 3.39 2.68 -2.75
C CYS A 28 2.09 2.23 -3.39
N GLU A 29 1.94 0.92 -3.42
CA GLU A 29 0.72 0.23 -3.80
C GLU A 29 -0.13 0.07 -2.55
N VAL A 30 -1.34 0.62 -2.60
CA VAL A 30 -2.31 0.52 -1.52
C VAL A 30 -3.44 -0.40 -1.97
N CYS A 31 -3.45 -1.62 -1.44
CA CYS A 31 -4.44 -2.65 -1.75
C CYS A 31 -5.55 -2.64 -0.70
N MET A 32 -6.79 -2.56 -1.16
CA MET A 32 -7.97 -2.42 -0.33
C MET A 32 -8.71 -3.75 -0.23
N TYR A 33 -9.01 -4.17 1.01
CA TYR A 33 -9.69 -5.41 1.32
C TYR A 33 -10.86 -5.20 2.29
N ASP A 34 -11.86 -6.06 2.17
CA ASP A 34 -12.94 -6.21 3.13
C ASP A 34 -12.43 -6.84 4.43
N GLY A 35 -12.73 -6.24 5.58
CA GLY A 35 -12.28 -6.69 6.90
C GLY A 35 -12.91 -8.00 7.37
N THR A 36 -13.98 -8.49 6.72
CA THR A 36 -14.52 -9.85 6.94
C THR A 36 -13.47 -10.93 6.68
N ILE A 37 -12.43 -10.65 5.89
CA ILE A 37 -11.35 -11.59 5.61
C ILE A 37 -10.54 -11.97 6.86
N TYR A 38 -10.65 -11.26 7.98
CA TYR A 38 -9.90 -11.59 9.18
C TYR A 38 -10.58 -12.67 10.05
N ARG A 39 -11.91 -12.88 9.94
CA ARG A 39 -12.72 -13.70 10.87
C ARG A 39 -12.41 -13.43 12.35
N ASP A 40 -11.93 -12.23 12.67
CA ASP A 40 -11.52 -11.81 14.01
C ASP A 40 -12.19 -10.45 14.30
N TYR A 41 -12.81 -10.34 15.47
CA TYR A 41 -13.45 -9.12 15.93
C TYR A 41 -12.41 -8.01 16.20
N HIS A 42 -11.13 -8.38 16.34
CA HIS A 42 -9.99 -7.49 16.42
C HIS A 42 -9.28 -7.36 15.07
N GLY A 43 -9.95 -6.75 14.08
CA GLY A 43 -9.37 -6.48 12.77
C GLY A 43 -7.99 -5.80 12.82
N ALA A 44 -7.71 -4.99 13.86
CA ALA A 44 -6.41 -4.34 14.09
C ALA A 44 -5.26 -5.32 14.40
N ILE A 45 -5.54 -6.48 15.01
CA ILE A 45 -4.53 -7.50 15.34
C ILE A 45 -4.28 -8.39 14.12
N ALA A 46 -5.34 -8.76 13.40
CA ALA A 46 -5.27 -9.68 12.27
C ALA A 46 -4.80 -9.02 10.96
N ALA A 47 -5.16 -7.74 10.72
CA ALA A 47 -4.77 -6.98 9.54
C ALA A 47 -3.25 -6.95 9.25
N PRO A 48 -2.36 -6.65 10.22
CA PRO A 48 -0.92 -6.63 9.93
C PRO A 48 -0.37 -7.98 9.47
N LYS A 49 -0.85 -9.09 10.06
CA LYS A 49 -0.45 -10.44 9.64
C LYS A 49 -0.87 -10.71 8.20
N PHE A 50 -2.12 -10.40 7.87
CA PHE A 50 -2.66 -10.56 6.52
C PHE A 50 -1.90 -9.69 5.50
N CYS A 51 -1.72 -8.40 5.77
CA CYS A 51 -1.03 -7.51 4.84
C CYS A 51 0.42 -7.93 4.57
N ARG A 52 1.12 -8.44 5.60
CA ARG A 52 2.46 -9.00 5.46
C ARG A 52 2.47 -10.25 4.58
N GLU A 53 1.50 -11.14 4.77
CA GLU A 53 1.36 -12.34 3.94
C GLU A 53 1.11 -11.98 2.48
N ARG A 54 0.27 -10.96 2.21
CA ARG A 54 0.03 -10.48 0.84
C ARG A 54 1.29 -9.91 0.20
N ALA A 55 2.07 -9.10 0.91
CA ALA A 55 3.35 -8.59 0.42
C ALA A 55 4.37 -9.73 0.12
N TYR A 56 4.39 -10.77 0.95
CA TYR A 56 5.20 -11.96 0.70
C TYR A 56 4.77 -12.69 -0.58
N ILE A 57 3.47 -12.89 -0.80
CA ILE A 57 2.97 -13.56 -2.01
C ILE A 57 3.28 -12.74 -3.26
N MET A 58 3.09 -11.42 -3.21
CA MET A 58 3.50 -10.52 -4.30
C MET A 58 4.97 -10.68 -4.64
N THR A 59 5.83 -10.72 -3.60
CA THR A 59 7.27 -10.97 -3.78
C THR A 59 7.51 -12.29 -4.51
N LYS A 60 6.86 -13.38 -4.07
CA LYS A 60 7.04 -14.71 -4.67
C LYS A 60 6.55 -14.80 -6.12
N MET A 61 5.44 -14.15 -6.45
CA MET A 61 4.95 -14.11 -7.83
C MET A 61 5.89 -13.32 -8.74
N ASN A 62 6.48 -12.25 -8.22
CA ASN A 62 7.44 -11.44 -8.97
C ASN A 62 8.80 -12.14 -9.13
N GLU A 63 9.28 -12.89 -8.13
CA GLU A 63 10.53 -13.66 -8.21
C GLU A 63 10.51 -14.67 -9.37
N GLN A 64 9.34 -15.24 -9.68
CA GLN A 64 9.17 -16.18 -10.79
C GLN A 64 9.36 -15.53 -12.16
N THR A 65 9.08 -14.23 -12.27
CA THR A 65 9.15 -13.51 -13.55
C THR A 65 10.47 -12.77 -13.69
N GLU A 66 11.05 -12.23 -12.62
CA GLU A 66 12.42 -11.69 -12.60
C GLU A 66 13.11 -11.93 -11.25
N PRO A 67 14.13 -12.80 -11.17
CA PRO A 67 14.74 -13.24 -9.91
C PRO A 67 15.67 -12.20 -9.24
N ARG A 68 15.82 -10.99 -9.81
CA ARG A 68 16.72 -9.95 -9.29
C ARG A 68 15.95 -8.63 -9.12
N GLY A 69 15.25 -8.46 -8.00
CA GLY A 69 14.61 -7.17 -7.64
C GLY A 69 13.08 -7.20 -7.54
N ALA A 70 12.51 -8.32 -7.10
CA ALA A 70 11.08 -8.57 -7.05
C ALA A 70 10.47 -8.34 -5.65
N LEU A 71 11.11 -7.55 -4.79
CA LEU A 71 10.73 -7.45 -3.38
C LEU A 71 9.55 -6.49 -3.18
N CYS A 72 8.50 -7.00 -2.54
CA CYS A 72 7.37 -6.23 -2.05
C CYS A 72 7.40 -6.20 -0.52
N THR A 73 7.60 -5.01 0.03
CA THR A 73 7.72 -4.77 1.47
C THR A 73 6.40 -4.25 2.02
N TYR A 74 5.84 -4.96 2.99
CA TYR A 74 4.73 -4.44 3.78
C TYR A 74 5.22 -3.26 4.64
N LEU A 75 4.61 -2.09 4.47
CA LEU A 75 4.97 -0.89 5.23
C LEU A 75 4.01 -0.65 6.39
N ASN A 76 2.71 -0.61 6.12
CA ASN A 76 1.71 -0.29 7.13
C ASN A 76 0.30 -0.77 6.72
N TRP A 77 -0.65 -0.76 7.66
CA TRP A 77 -2.07 -1.02 7.41
C TRP A 77 -2.94 0.11 7.96
N ASN A 78 -4.16 0.22 7.45
CA ASN A 78 -5.17 1.12 8.00
C ASN A 78 -6.57 0.48 7.93
N THR A 79 -7.20 0.27 9.09
CA THR A 79 -8.55 -0.29 9.21
C THR A 79 -9.62 0.74 9.61
N GLN A 80 -9.29 2.03 9.62
CA GLN A 80 -10.15 3.09 10.18
C GLN A 80 -11.18 3.66 9.19
N VAL A 81 -11.15 3.26 7.92
CA VAL A 81 -12.15 3.70 6.95
C VAL A 81 -13.39 2.83 7.10
N LYS A 82 -14.34 3.29 7.93
CA LYS A 82 -15.68 2.69 8.03
C LYS A 82 -16.49 3.12 6.82
N ASP A 83 -17.16 2.18 6.17
CA ASP A 83 -18.24 2.50 5.23
C ASP A 83 -19.52 1.76 5.61
N LYS A 84 -20.57 1.95 4.81
CA LYS A 84 -21.89 1.33 5.03
C LYS A 84 -21.88 -0.21 4.93
N TYR A 85 -20.78 -0.82 4.47
CA TYR A 85 -20.62 -2.25 4.26
C TYR A 85 -19.70 -2.91 5.29
N GLY A 86 -18.96 -2.15 6.12
CA GLY A 86 -18.20 -2.69 7.24
C GLY A 86 -16.85 -2.02 7.47
N GLN A 87 -15.93 -2.76 8.10
CA GLN A 87 -14.55 -2.34 8.31
C GLN A 87 -13.72 -2.65 7.07
N LYS A 88 -13.18 -1.63 6.40
CA LYS A 88 -12.24 -1.81 5.29
C LYS A 88 -10.81 -1.80 5.81
N THR A 89 -9.93 -2.55 5.14
CA THR A 89 -8.50 -2.55 5.45
C THR A 89 -7.68 -2.25 4.22
N PHE A 90 -6.84 -1.23 4.35
CA PHE A 90 -5.85 -0.89 3.35
C PHE A 90 -4.50 -1.44 3.78
N CYS A 91 -3.88 -2.23 2.92
CA CYS A 91 -2.50 -2.69 3.06
C CYS A 91 -1.62 -1.79 2.19
N ARG A 92 -0.67 -1.08 2.80
CA ARG A 92 0.35 -0.31 2.08
C ARG A 92 1.58 -1.18 1.87
N ILE A 93 1.91 -1.40 0.61
CA ILE A 93 3.00 -2.27 0.18
C ILE A 93 3.86 -1.48 -0.80
N GLN A 94 5.17 -1.49 -0.59
CA GLN A 94 6.13 -0.89 -1.51
C GLN A 94 6.79 -2.01 -2.30
N CYS A 95 6.69 -1.98 -3.62
CA CYS A 95 7.37 -2.93 -4.49
C CYS A 95 8.46 -2.19 -5.28
N GLU A 96 9.60 -2.84 -5.51
CA GLU A 96 10.73 -2.28 -6.29
C GLU A 96 10.36 -2.00 -7.76
N ARG A 97 9.27 -2.62 -8.24
CA ARG A 97 8.66 -2.44 -9.56
C ARG A 97 7.14 -2.48 -9.46
N SER A 98 6.46 -2.01 -10.52
CA SER A 98 5.00 -2.09 -10.63
C SER A 98 4.54 -3.54 -10.50
N THR A 99 3.72 -3.81 -9.49
CA THR A 99 3.16 -5.12 -9.15
C THR A 99 1.66 -4.98 -9.01
N ASP A 100 0.88 -6.01 -9.35
CA ASP A 100 -0.56 -5.96 -9.12
C ASP A 100 -0.94 -6.40 -7.71
N CYS A 101 -1.97 -5.74 -7.16
CA CYS A 101 -2.58 -6.18 -5.91
C CYS A 101 -3.12 -7.61 -6.05
N ILE A 102 -2.81 -8.47 -5.07
CA ILE A 102 -3.23 -9.86 -5.11
C ILE A 102 -4.70 -9.99 -4.68
N PRO A 103 -5.56 -10.64 -5.48
CA PRO A 103 -6.92 -10.96 -5.07
C PRO A 103 -6.94 -11.77 -3.78
N ALA A 104 -8.03 -11.66 -3.02
CA ALA A 104 -8.23 -12.48 -1.85
C ALA A 104 -9.71 -12.79 -1.71
N SER A 105 -10.00 -14.06 -1.38
CA SER A 105 -11.32 -14.52 -0.99
C SER A 105 -11.22 -15.38 0.26
N ARG A 106 -12.33 -15.58 0.95
CA ARG A 106 -12.42 -16.48 2.10
C ARG A 106 -13.84 -17.04 2.20
N GLN A 107 -13.96 -18.24 2.76
CA GLN A 107 -15.26 -18.83 3.10
C GLN A 107 -15.85 -18.12 4.33
N ILE A 108 -17.09 -17.62 4.21
CA ILE A 108 -17.88 -17.06 5.31
C ILE A 108 -19.28 -17.68 5.31
N PRO A 109 -19.92 -17.83 6.48
CA PRO A 109 -21.30 -18.32 6.54
C PRO A 109 -22.27 -17.30 5.93
N ASP A 110 -23.18 -17.78 5.07
CA ASP A 110 -24.33 -17.03 4.59
C ASP A 110 -25.44 -16.95 5.67
N LYS A 111 -26.59 -16.38 5.30
CA LYS A 111 -27.75 -16.23 6.20
C LYS A 111 -28.30 -17.57 6.72
N ASP A 112 -28.05 -18.66 6.01
CA ASP A 112 -28.51 -20.01 6.31
C ASP A 112 -27.40 -20.86 6.96
N GLY A 113 -26.23 -20.25 7.24
CA GLY A 113 -25.07 -20.88 7.87
C GLY A 113 -24.20 -21.69 6.90
N GLN A 114 -24.46 -21.64 5.59
CA GLN A 114 -23.63 -22.31 4.59
C GLN A 114 -22.37 -21.48 4.32
N GLU A 115 -21.19 -22.12 4.35
CA GLU A 115 -19.93 -21.46 4.01
C GLU A 115 -19.90 -21.16 2.50
N ILE A 116 -19.92 -19.87 2.14
CA ILE A 116 -19.86 -19.36 0.78
C ILE A 116 -18.57 -18.57 0.54
N GLU A 117 -18.08 -18.59 -0.70
CA GLU A 117 -16.89 -17.80 -1.06
C GLU A 117 -17.22 -16.30 -1.07
N HIS A 118 -16.52 -15.54 -0.24
CA HIS A 118 -16.62 -14.09 -0.18
C HIS A 118 -15.39 -13.43 -0.80
N PRO A 119 -15.53 -12.71 -1.92
CA PRO A 119 -14.44 -11.94 -2.50
C PRO A 119 -14.16 -10.71 -1.63
N ALA A 120 -12.94 -10.63 -1.11
CA ALA A 120 -12.54 -9.56 -0.19
C ALA A 120 -11.77 -8.44 -0.86
N PHE A 121 -11.23 -8.62 -2.07
CA PHE A 121 -10.48 -7.56 -2.75
C PHE A 121 -11.43 -6.48 -3.30
N LEU A 122 -11.21 -5.24 -2.90
CA LEU A 122 -12.08 -4.10 -3.24
C LEU A 122 -11.43 -3.11 -4.21
N GLY A 123 -10.10 -3.14 -4.37
CA GLY A 123 -9.40 -2.31 -5.35
C GLY A 123 -7.96 -1.96 -4.99
N ARG A 124 -7.30 -1.26 -5.91
CA ARG A 124 -5.91 -0.78 -5.83
C ARG A 124 -5.86 0.74 -5.95
N ARG A 125 -4.93 1.38 -5.25
CA ARG A 125 -4.53 2.78 -5.48
C ARG A 125 -3.01 2.91 -5.39
N ASP A 126 -2.40 3.59 -6.35
CA ASP A 126 -0.98 3.97 -6.27
C ASP A 126 -0.87 5.41 -5.75
N MET A 127 -0.09 5.61 -4.70
CA MET A 127 0.05 6.92 -4.07
C MET A 127 1.39 7.09 -3.38
N ALA A 128 1.68 8.30 -2.87
CA ALA A 128 2.89 8.53 -2.09
C ALA A 128 2.90 7.63 -0.84
N CYS A 129 4.06 7.04 -0.52
CA CYS A 129 4.20 6.07 0.57
C CYS A 129 3.88 6.62 1.98
N ASN A 130 3.80 7.94 2.14
CA ASN A 130 3.40 8.60 3.39
C ASN A 130 1.89 8.91 3.46
N GLU A 131 1.12 8.70 2.39
CA GLU A 131 -0.29 9.08 2.29
C GLU A 131 -1.24 7.88 2.30
N TRP A 132 -2.43 8.06 2.87
CA TRP A 132 -3.53 7.11 2.79
C TRP A 132 -4.63 7.67 1.88
N PRO A 133 -5.44 6.82 1.23
CA PRO A 133 -6.58 7.29 0.46
C PRO A 133 -7.49 8.15 1.34
N ALA A 134 -7.61 9.44 1.01
CA ALA A 134 -8.72 10.24 1.48
C ALA A 134 -9.99 9.77 0.75
N ASN A 135 -11.10 9.69 1.48
CA ASN A 135 -12.39 9.21 0.99
C ASN A 135 -12.80 9.84 -0.35
#